data_AF-C9SS45-F1
#
_entry.id   AF-C9SS45-F1
#
_cell.length_a   1.000
_cell.length_b   1.000
_cell.length_c   1.000
_cell.angle_alpha   90.00
_cell.angle_beta   90.00
_cell.angle_gamma   90.00
#
_symmetry.space_group_name_H-M   'P 1'
#
loop_
_entity.id
_entity.type
_entity.pdbx_description
1 polymer ?
#
loop_
_entity_poly.entity_id
_entity_poly.type
_entity_poly.pdbx_seq_one_letter_code
_entity_poly.pdbx_strand_id
1 'polypeptide(L)'
;MLGRSDGVLKPAGVRFGSAEIYNVLTRFFAGEVADAVCVGRRRETDTDETVCLFVVMEEGKVFDEDVRARIQRTVRTELSPRHVPGVVEECGGGVPKTGNGKKIEVAVKQILSGMAVQTNASVANPEALDWFRAWAASH
;
A
#
# COMPACT_ATOMS: atom_id res chain seq x y z
N MET A 1 5.17 -1.52 -17.89
CA MET A 1 3.69 -1.66 -17.91
C MET A 1 3.26 -1.95 -16.47
N LEU A 2 2.89 -0.92 -15.71
CA LEU A 2 2.40 -1.08 -14.34
C LEU A 2 1.14 -1.95 -14.41
N GLY A 3 1.16 -3.10 -13.72
CA GLY A 3 -0.01 -3.97 -13.62
C GLY A 3 -1.22 -3.17 -13.16
N ARG A 4 -2.41 -3.47 -13.71
CA ARG A 4 -3.66 -2.80 -13.35
C ARG A 4 -3.74 -2.59 -11.84
N SER A 5 -3.80 -1.33 -11.41
CA SER A 5 -4.22 -0.96 -10.06
C SER A 5 -5.72 -1.26 -9.98
N ASP A 6 -6.08 -2.38 -9.36
CA ASP A 6 -7.47 -2.87 -9.37
C ASP A 6 -8.31 -2.26 -8.23
N GLY A 7 -7.71 -1.47 -7.32
CA GLY A 7 -8.38 -0.83 -6.19
C GLY A 7 -8.70 0.66 -6.40
N VAL A 8 -9.99 1.02 -6.44
CA VAL A 8 -10.43 2.40 -6.19
C VAL A 8 -10.32 2.68 -4.69
N LEU A 9 -9.61 3.74 -4.34
CA LEU A 9 -9.54 4.32 -3.01
C LEU A 9 -10.65 5.36 -2.86
N LYS A 10 -11.28 5.41 -1.69
CA LYS A 10 -12.40 6.32 -1.38
C LYS A 10 -12.32 6.97 0.02
N PRO A 11 -11.19 7.57 0.44
CA PRO A 11 -11.15 8.32 1.69
C PRO A 11 -12.01 9.58 1.62
N ALA A 12 -12.83 9.82 2.63
CA ALA A 12 -13.69 10.98 2.80
C ALA A 12 -14.57 11.29 1.58
N GLY A 13 -14.98 10.25 0.85
CA GLY A 13 -15.80 10.36 -0.35
C GLY A 13 -15.05 10.67 -1.65
N VAL A 14 -13.75 10.96 -1.61
CA VAL A 14 -12.93 11.27 -2.79
C VAL A 14 -12.43 9.99 -3.44
N ARG A 15 -12.65 9.82 -4.75
CA ARG A 15 -12.24 8.63 -5.50
C ARG A 15 -10.94 8.86 -6.26
N PHE A 16 -9.97 7.98 -6.07
CA PHE A 16 -8.72 7.97 -6.84
C PHE A 16 -8.13 6.56 -6.88
N GLY A 17 -7.15 6.32 -7.75
CA GLY A 17 -6.51 5.01 -7.90
C GLY A 17 -5.19 4.91 -7.13
N SER A 18 -4.82 3.71 -6.67
CA SER A 18 -3.49 3.46 -6.08
C SER A 18 -2.35 3.80 -7.05
N ALA A 19 -2.58 3.72 -8.36
CA ALA A 19 -1.64 4.14 -9.41
C ALA A 19 -1.16 5.58 -9.28
N GLU A 20 -1.99 6.50 -8.78
CA GLU A 20 -1.58 7.90 -8.61
C GLU A 20 -0.49 8.03 -7.55
N ILE A 21 -0.60 7.26 -6.46
CA ILE A 21 0.43 7.17 -5.41
C ILE A 21 1.67 6.46 -5.95
N TYR A 22 1.52 5.37 -6.71
CA TYR A 22 2.67 4.68 -7.31
C TYR A 22 3.44 5.56 -8.29
N ASN A 23 2.76 6.43 -9.04
CA ASN A 23 3.41 7.39 -9.94
C ASN A 23 4.25 8.41 -9.15
N VAL A 24 3.78 8.87 -7.99
CA VAL A 24 4.56 9.73 -7.09
C VAL A 24 5.80 9.00 -6.59
N LEU A 25 5.66 7.76 -6.11
CA LEU A 25 6.81 6.97 -5.65
C LEU A 25 7.83 6.74 -6.77
N THR A 26 7.35 6.37 -7.96
CA THR A 26 8.21 6.14 -9.13
C THR A 26 8.96 7.41 -9.55
N ARG A 27 8.32 8.58 -9.47
CA ARG A 27 8.92 9.84 -9.93
C ARG A 27 9.89 10.45 -8.93
N PHE A 28 9.61 10.33 -7.63
CA PHE A 28 10.33 11.07 -6.60
C PHE A 28 11.14 10.20 -5.64
N PHE A 29 10.90 8.89 -5.61
CA PHE A 29 11.48 7.97 -4.64
C PHE A 29 12.09 6.71 -5.29
N ALA A 30 12.29 6.67 -6.61
CA ALA A 30 12.84 5.49 -7.31
C ALA A 30 14.25 5.06 -6.87
N GLY A 31 15.01 5.93 -6.19
CA GLY A 31 16.31 5.57 -5.59
C GLY A 31 16.24 5.19 -4.11
N GLU A 32 15.04 5.17 -3.53
CA GLU A 32 14.80 4.88 -2.11
C GLU A 32 13.78 3.76 -1.90
N VAL A 33 12.78 3.63 -2.78
CA VAL A 33 11.68 2.66 -2.70
C VAL A 33 11.74 1.71 -3.88
N ALA A 34 12.01 0.43 -3.60
CA ALA A 34 12.10 -0.64 -4.58
C ALA A 34 10.71 -1.16 -5.03
N ASP A 35 9.76 -1.23 -4.10
CA ASP A 35 8.40 -1.65 -4.39
C ASP A 35 7.41 -1.06 -3.37
N ALA A 36 6.11 -1.10 -3.68
CA ALA A 36 5.10 -0.64 -2.75
C ALA A 36 3.73 -1.31 -2.98
N VAL A 37 2.90 -1.33 -1.95
CA VAL A 37 1.48 -1.67 -2.07
C VAL A 37 0.65 -0.61 -1.35
N CYS A 38 -0.35 -0.08 -2.05
CA CYS A 38 -1.24 0.97 -1.58
C CYS A 38 -2.67 0.47 -1.65
N VAL A 39 -3.35 0.44 -0.50
CA VAL A 39 -4.72 -0.08 -0.36
C VAL A 39 -5.56 0.80 0.55
N GLY A 40 -6.87 0.74 0.36
CA GLY A 40 -7.84 1.34 1.26
C GLY A 40 -8.22 0.34 2.34
N ARG A 41 -8.03 0.69 3.61
CA ARG A 41 -8.49 -0.06 4.77
C ARG A 41 -9.82 0.50 5.26
N ARG A 42 -10.82 -0.35 5.44
CA ARG A 42 -12.07 0.01 6.11
C ARG A 42 -12.61 -1.15 6.92
N ARG A 43 -12.44 -1.09 8.24
CA ARG A 43 -12.99 -2.03 9.22
C ARG A 43 -14.43 -1.66 9.56
N GLU A 44 -15.17 -2.57 10.18
CA GLU A 44 -16.54 -2.28 10.66
C GLU A 44 -16.59 -1.13 11.68
N THR A 45 -15.50 -0.95 12.43
CA THR A 45 -15.33 0.14 13.41
C THR A 45 -14.92 1.47 12.78
N ASP A 46 -14.48 1.46 11.53
CA ASP A 46 -13.96 2.66 10.88
C ASP A 46 -15.11 3.51 10.32
N THR A 47 -15.11 4.79 10.65
CA THR A 47 -16.08 5.76 10.10
C THR A 47 -15.81 6.08 8.62
N ASP A 48 -14.58 5.86 8.14
CA ASP A 48 -14.13 6.20 6.80
C ASP A 48 -12.99 5.28 6.32
N GLU A 49 -12.71 5.25 5.01
CA GLU A 49 -11.58 4.49 4.48
C GLU A 49 -10.25 5.20 4.77
N THR A 50 -9.29 4.47 5.32
CA THR A 50 -7.90 4.94 5.52
C THR A 50 -7.01 4.41 4.40
N VAL A 51 -6.34 5.29 3.69
CA VAL A 51 -5.33 4.90 2.70
C VAL A 51 -4.06 4.45 3.41
N CYS A 52 -3.64 3.23 3.15
CA CYS A 52 -2.46 2.60 3.74
C CYS A 52 -1.45 2.31 2.64
N LEU A 53 -0.25 2.87 2.78
CA LEU A 53 0.88 2.67 1.89
C LEU A 53 1.96 1.89 2.63
N PHE A 54 2.40 0.79 2.05
CA PHE A 54 3.52 0.00 2.54
C PHE A 54 4.62 0.00 1.49
N VAL A 55 5.85 0.33 1.90
CA VAL A 55 6.99 0.49 0.99
C VAL A 55 8.09 -0.53 1.30
N VAL A 56 8.68 -1.10 0.27
CA VAL A 56 9.92 -1.88 0.35
C VAL A 56 11.06 -0.94 -0.03
N MET A 57 12.03 -0.79 0.87
CA MET A 57 13.19 0.08 0.62
C MET A 57 14.14 -0.55 -0.39
N GLU A 58 14.84 0.30 -1.13
CA GLU A 58 16.02 -0.11 -1.92
C GLU A 58 17.13 -0.66 -1.03
N GLU A 59 17.98 -1.50 -1.60
CA GLU A 59 19.07 -2.13 -0.84
C GLU A 59 19.99 -1.07 -0.21
N GLY A 60 20.27 -1.22 1.09
CA GLY A 60 21.08 -0.27 1.86
C GLY A 60 20.36 1.03 2.24
N LYS A 61 19.07 1.18 1.93
CA LYS A 61 18.22 2.26 2.45
C LYS A 61 17.44 1.79 3.66
N VAL A 62 17.12 2.73 4.54
CA VAL A 62 16.38 2.47 5.79
C VAL A 62 15.09 3.26 5.72
N PHE A 63 13.99 2.60 6.09
CA PHE A 63 12.73 3.31 6.30
C PHE A 63 12.78 3.98 7.68
N ASP A 64 12.60 5.30 7.71
CA ASP A 64 12.55 6.09 8.93
C ASP A 64 11.43 7.14 8.87
N GLU A 65 11.33 7.95 9.92
CA GLU A 65 10.30 8.99 10.01
C GLU A 65 10.52 10.12 8.99
N ASP A 66 11.75 10.37 8.54
CA ASP A 66 12.02 11.35 7.48
C ASP A 66 11.48 10.85 6.14
N VAL A 67 11.73 9.60 5.79
CA VAL A 67 11.17 8.95 4.59
C VAL A 67 9.65 8.99 4.64
N ARG A 68 9.04 8.62 5.78
CA ARG A 68 7.58 8.69 5.99
C ARG A 68 7.04 10.09 5.72
N ALA A 69 7.61 11.11 6.37
CA ALA A 69 7.16 12.49 6.26
C ALA A 69 7.39 13.08 4.85
N ARG A 70 8.48 12.71 4.18
CA ARG A 70 8.75 13.11 2.80
C ARG A 70 7.74 12.52 1.83
N ILE A 71 7.41 11.23 1.94
CA ILE A 71 6.39 10.59 1.10
C ILE A 71 5.05 11.32 1.27
N GLN A 72 4.58 11.53 2.50
CA GLN A 72 3.31 12.21 2.76
C GLN A 72 3.29 13.64 2.21
N ARG A 73 4.40 14.39 2.36
CA ARG A 73 4.54 15.75 1.86
C ARG A 73 4.51 15.79 0.33
N THR A 74 5.27 14.92 -0.33
CA THR A 74 5.30 14.86 -1.79
C THR A 74 3.95 14.46 -2.36
N VAL A 75 3.27 13.47 -1.78
CA VAL A 75 1.90 13.10 -2.19
C VAL A 75 0.93 14.29 -2.03
N ARG A 76 1.02 15.04 -0.93
CA ARG A 76 0.19 16.24 -0.72
C ARG A 76 0.44 17.29 -1.80
N THR A 77 1.70 17.56 -2.13
CA THR A 77 2.12 18.59 -3.07
C THR A 77 1.77 18.24 -4.51
N GLU A 78 2.05 17.00 -4.92
CA GLU A 78 1.90 16.56 -6.31
C GLU A 78 0.48 16.13 -6.66
N LEU A 79 -0.31 15.73 -5.67
CA LEU A 79 -1.70 15.32 -5.85
C LEU A 79 -2.62 16.27 -5.05
N SER A 80 -3.02 15.86 -3.84
CA SER A 80 -3.81 16.71 -2.95
C SER A 80 -3.76 16.20 -1.51
N PRO A 81 -4.20 17.01 -0.51
CA PRO A 81 -4.32 16.55 0.87
C PRO A 81 -5.16 15.28 1.07
N ARG A 82 -6.08 14.98 0.14
CA ARG A 82 -6.95 13.79 0.19
C ARG A 82 -6.25 12.51 -0.28
N HIS A 83 -5.13 12.64 -1.00
CA HIS A 83 -4.33 11.51 -1.44
C HIS A 83 -3.34 11.04 -0.37
N VAL A 84 -3.07 11.86 0.64
CA VAL A 84 -2.06 11.58 1.66
C VAL A 84 -2.44 10.31 2.42
N PRO A 85 -1.60 9.25 2.39
CA PRO A 85 -1.88 8.04 3.15
C PRO A 85 -1.88 8.33 4.64
N GLY A 86 -2.89 7.82 5.33
CA GLY A 86 -2.98 7.88 6.80
C GLY A 86 -2.01 6.90 7.46
N VAL A 87 -1.61 5.85 6.75
CA VAL A 87 -0.56 4.91 7.13
C VAL A 87 0.51 4.88 6.05
N VAL A 88 1.76 5.06 6.45
CA VAL A 88 2.96 4.87 5.62
C VAL A 88 3.96 4.07 6.46
N GLU A 89 4.22 2.82 6.10
CA GLU A 89 5.06 1.90 6.87
C GLU A 89 6.00 1.10 5.96
N GLU A 90 7.09 0.58 6.53
CA GLU A 90 7.93 -0.39 5.82
C GLU A 90 7.19 -1.73 5.66
N CYS A 91 7.30 -2.30 4.47
CA CYS A 91 6.71 -3.58 4.10
C CYS A 91 7.72 -4.71 4.37
N GLY A 92 7.91 -5.05 5.64
CA GLY A 92 8.92 -6.04 6.07
C GLY A 92 8.73 -7.44 5.48
N GLY A 93 7.50 -7.82 5.11
CA GLY A 93 7.20 -9.09 4.42
C GLY A 93 7.28 -9.01 2.89
N GLY A 94 7.56 -7.83 2.33
CA GLY A 94 7.53 -7.58 0.89
C GLY A 94 6.11 -7.49 0.31
N VAL A 95 6.02 -7.06 -0.96
CA VAL A 95 4.73 -6.91 -1.65
C VAL A 95 4.21 -8.28 -2.13
N PRO A 96 3.00 -8.71 -1.74
CA PRO A 96 2.40 -9.96 -2.22
C PRO A 96 2.13 -9.89 -3.72
N LYS A 97 2.57 -10.92 -4.46
CA LYS A 97 2.51 -10.98 -5.92
C LYS A 97 1.97 -12.32 -6.39
N THR A 98 1.38 -12.32 -7.58
CA THR A 98 1.06 -13.54 -8.32
C THR A 98 2.32 -14.15 -8.95
N GLY A 99 2.24 -15.39 -9.44
CA GLY A 99 3.34 -16.03 -10.19
C GLY A 99 3.87 -15.21 -11.37
N ASN A 100 3.06 -14.31 -11.92
CA ASN A 100 3.43 -13.42 -13.04
C ASN A 100 3.88 -12.03 -12.56
N GLY A 101 4.19 -11.86 -11.27
CA GLY A 101 4.71 -10.62 -10.68
C GLY A 101 3.70 -9.50 -10.45
N LYS A 102 2.39 -9.74 -10.67
CA LYS A 102 1.34 -8.73 -10.40
C LYS A 102 1.07 -8.61 -8.92
N LYS A 103 1.01 -7.39 -8.40
CA LYS A 103 0.65 -7.07 -7.00
C LYS A 103 -0.75 -7.60 -6.67
N ILE A 104 -0.93 -8.10 -5.45
CA ILE A 104 -2.22 -8.61 -4.95
C ILE A 104 -2.82 -7.64 -3.92
N GLU A 105 -3.22 -6.47 -4.40
CA GLU A 105 -3.81 -5.40 -3.57
C GLU A 105 -5.08 -5.86 -2.85
N VAL A 106 -5.91 -6.68 -3.50
CA VAL A 106 -7.21 -7.15 -2.96
C VAL A 106 -7.03 -7.97 -1.68
N ALA A 107 -6.06 -8.88 -1.65
CA ALA A 107 -5.80 -9.70 -0.48
C ALA A 107 -5.30 -8.85 0.70
N VAL A 108 -4.40 -7.90 0.42
CA VAL A 108 -3.91 -6.95 1.43
C VAL A 108 -5.07 -6.12 1.98
N LYS A 109 -5.91 -5.55 1.11
CA LYS A 109 -7.13 -4.81 1.51
C LYS A 109 -8.04 -5.62 2.41
N GLN A 110 -8.31 -6.87 2.05
CA GLN A 110 -9.15 -7.78 2.85
C GLN A 110 -8.56 -8.02 4.23
N ILE A 111 -7.26 -8.35 4.31
CA ILE A 111 -6.56 -8.58 5.59
C ILE A 111 -6.65 -7.35 6.49
N LEU A 112 -6.27 -6.18 5.97
CA LEU A 112 -6.24 -4.95 6.77
C LEU A 112 -7.64 -4.52 7.26
N SER A 113 -8.66 -4.86 6.49
CA SER A 113 -10.07 -4.56 6.79
C SER A 113 -10.75 -5.62 7.65
N GLY A 114 -10.04 -6.67 8.07
CA GLY A 114 -10.60 -7.76 8.89
C GLY A 114 -11.54 -8.70 8.13
N MET A 115 -11.46 -8.73 6.80
CA MET A 115 -12.30 -9.58 5.95
C MET A 115 -11.66 -10.94 5.72
N ALA A 116 -12.50 -11.94 5.44
CA ALA A 116 -12.02 -13.23 4.94
C ALA A 116 -11.26 -13.02 3.61
N VAL A 117 -10.04 -13.53 3.54
CA VAL A 117 -9.20 -13.40 2.35
C VAL A 117 -9.74 -14.32 1.26
N GLN A 118 -10.08 -13.74 0.12
CA GLN A 118 -10.49 -14.45 -1.07
C GLN A 118 -9.60 -14.01 -2.23
N THR A 119 -8.72 -14.90 -2.69
CA THR A 119 -7.88 -14.66 -3.86
C THR A 119 -8.25 -15.66 -4.96
N ASN A 120 -8.49 -15.15 -6.17
CA ASN A 120 -8.67 -16.00 -7.35
C ASN A 120 -7.35 -16.32 -8.04
N ALA A 121 -6.23 -15.81 -7.49
CA ALA A 121 -4.90 -15.93 -8.06
C ALA A 121 -3.97 -16.64 -7.07
N SER A 122 -3.13 -17.52 -7.62
CA SER A 122 -2.03 -18.13 -6.87
C SER A 122 -1.03 -17.06 -6.42
N VAL A 123 -0.68 -17.09 -5.14
CA VAL A 123 0.25 -16.15 -4.50
C VAL A 123 1.65 -16.75 -4.56
N ALA A 124 2.60 -16.03 -5.14
CA ALA A 124 3.98 -16.50 -5.31
C ALA A 124 4.79 -16.45 -4.01
N ASN A 125 4.49 -15.46 -3.16
CA ASN A 125 5.12 -15.21 -1.87
C ASN A 125 4.05 -15.15 -0.77
N PRO A 126 3.43 -16.29 -0.40
CA PRO A 126 2.35 -16.33 0.58
C PRO A 126 2.74 -15.78 1.96
N GLU A 127 4.02 -15.89 2.35
CA GLU A 127 4.58 -15.35 3.58
C GLU A 127 4.40 -13.83 3.72
N ALA A 128 4.33 -13.11 2.60
CA ALA A 128 4.04 -11.68 2.61
C ALA A 128 2.64 -11.40 3.16
N LEU A 129 1.66 -12.28 2.89
CA LEU A 129 0.31 -12.14 3.44
C LEU A 129 0.29 -12.40 4.95
N ASP A 130 1.11 -13.32 5.44
CA ASP A 130 1.21 -13.60 6.88
C ASP A 130 1.78 -12.39 7.64
N TRP A 131 2.75 -11.69 7.04
CA TRP A 131 3.22 -10.41 7.58
C TRP A 131 2.09 -9.38 7.70
N PHE A 132 1.25 -9.23 6.67
CA PHE A 132 0.09 -8.33 6.74
C PHE A 132 -0.93 -8.75 7.79
N ARG A 133 -1.12 -10.05 8.03
CA ARG A 133 -2.00 -10.55 9.10
C ARG A 133 -1.46 -10.17 10.47
N ALA A 134 -0.15 -10.36 10.70
CA ALA A 134 0.50 -9.98 11.95
C ALA A 134 0.49 -8.46 12.17
N TRP A 135 0.74 -7.68 11.11
CA TRP A 135 0.64 -6.22 11.15
C TRP A 135 -0.78 -5.77 11.50
N ALA A 136 -1.80 -6.33 10.86
CA ALA A 136 -3.21 -5.99 11.12
C ALA A 136 -3.69 -6.36 12.52
N ALA A 137 -3.11 -7.39 13.15
CA ALA A 137 -3.45 -7.79 14.52
C ALA A 137 -2.83 -6.88 15.59
N SER A 138 -1.80 -6.10 15.22
CA SER A 138 -1.06 -5.23 16.15
C SER A 138 -1.38 -3.73 16.00
N HIS A 139 -2.20 -3.33 15.02
CA HIS A 139 -2.55 -1.94 14.67
C HIS A 139 -4.02 -1.80 14.28
#